data_AF-A0A4Q6ALC5-F1
#
_entry.id   AF-A0A4Q6ALC5-F1
#
_cell.length_a   1.000
_cell.length_b   1.000
_cell.length_c   1.000
_cell.angle_alpha   90.00
_cell.angle_beta   90.00
_cell.angle_gamma   90.00
#
_symmetry.space_group_name_H-M   'P 1'
#
loop_
_entity.id
_entity.type
_entity.pdbx_description
1 polymer ?
#
loop_
_entity_poly.entity_id
_entity_poly.type
_entity_poly.pdbx_seq_one_letter_code
_entity_poly.pdbx_strand_id
1 'polypeptide(L)'
;MAINVKICGITREEDARLAIDLGAWALGFICYAKSPRYVDAHRIRAIIDSLPKDNKARMVAVFVNADAQTILDVVAISGVDTIQLHGDETASIC
;
A
#
# COMPACT_ATOMS: atom_id res chain seq x y z
N MET A 1 -0.25 -22.95 13.04
CA MET A 1 -0.90 -21.87 12.26
C MET A 1 0.09 -20.73 12.11
N ALA A 2 0.34 -20.26 10.89
CA ALA A 2 1.11 -19.04 10.67
C ALA A 2 0.17 -17.83 10.71
N ILE A 3 0.56 -16.76 11.39
CA ILE A 3 -0.20 -15.51 11.49
C ILE A 3 0.28 -14.58 10.39
N ASN A 4 -0.64 -14.03 9.60
CA ASN A 4 -0.33 -13.02 8.60
C ASN A 4 -0.23 -11.65 9.27
N VAL A 5 0.91 -10.97 9.10
CA VAL A 5 1.18 -9.65 9.70
C VAL A 5 1.36 -8.61 8.60
N LYS A 6 0.58 -7.53 8.66
CA LYS A 6 0.70 -6.36 7.77
C LYS A 6 1.37 -5.19 8.50
N ILE A 7 2.39 -4.58 7.88
CA ILE A 7 2.99 -3.33 8.37
C ILE A 7 2.46 -2.17 7.54
N CYS A 8 1.77 -1.21 8.17
CA CYS A 8 1.02 -0.16 7.48
C CYS A 8 1.63 1.23 7.69
N GLY A 9 1.49 2.10 6.69
CA GLY A 9 2.00 3.48 6.72
C GLY A 9 3.49 3.56 6.39
N ILE A 10 3.97 2.69 5.49
CA ILE A 10 5.33 2.71 4.97
C ILE A 10 5.53 3.95 4.11
N THR A 11 6.58 4.72 4.40
CA THR A 11 6.95 5.94 3.64
C THR A 11 8.40 5.92 3.13
N ARG A 12 9.21 5.01 3.67
CA ARG A 12 10.65 4.88 3.35
C ARG A 12 10.95 3.47 2.86
N GLU A 13 11.89 3.38 1.93
CA GLU A 13 12.33 2.11 1.37
C GLU A 13 13.05 1.22 2.39
N GLU A 14 13.80 1.82 3.32
CA GLU A 14 14.48 1.10 4.41
C GLU A 14 13.50 0.37 5.33
N ASP A 15 12.37 1.01 5.66
CA ASP A 15 11.31 0.39 6.46
C ASP A 15 10.62 -0.74 5.69
N ALA A 16 10.39 -0.52 4.40
CA ALA A 16 9.79 -1.51 3.51
C ALA A 16 10.67 -2.77 3.44
N ARG A 17 11.97 -2.60 3.17
CA ARG A 17 12.95 -3.69 3.13
C ARG A 17 13.04 -4.43 4.46
N LEU A 18 13.19 -3.70 5.57
CA LEU A 18 13.25 -4.30 6.90
C LEU A 18 11.97 -5.10 7.22
N ALA A 19 10.80 -4.59 6.88
CA ALA A 19 9.54 -5.31 7.10
C ALA A 19 9.48 -6.61 6.29
N ILE A 20 9.93 -6.61 5.02
CA ILE A 20 10.02 -7.83 4.21
C ILE A 20 11.02 -8.83 4.80
N ASP A 21 12.20 -8.38 5.20
CA ASP A 21 13.25 -9.23 5.78
C ASP A 21 12.79 -9.88 7.09
N LEU A 22 11.94 -9.20 7.85
CA LEU A 22 11.32 -9.72 9.08
C LEU A 22 10.08 -10.61 8.83
N GLY A 23 9.70 -10.83 7.56
CA GLY A 23 8.62 -11.74 7.18
C GLY A 23 7.23 -11.11 7.16
N ALA A 24 7.12 -9.80 6.92
CA ALA A 24 5.81 -9.17 6.73
C ALA A 24 5.03 -9.82 5.58
N TRP A 25 3.76 -10.14 5.83
CA TRP A 25 2.85 -10.68 4.82
C TRP A 25 2.35 -9.60 3.86
N ALA A 26 2.28 -8.35 4.31
CA ALA A 26 1.85 -7.21 3.50
C ALA A 26 2.48 -5.89 3.96
N LEU A 27 2.64 -4.97 3.02
CA LEU A 27 3.03 -3.58 3.24
C LEU A 27 1.86 -2.66 2.88
N GLY A 28 1.58 -1.66 3.71
CA GLY A 28 0.51 -0.68 3.50
C GLY A 28 1.03 0.72 3.23
N PHE A 29 0.49 1.36 2.20
CA PHE A 29 0.82 2.71 1.75
C PHE A 29 -0.42 3.60 1.84
N ILE A 30 -0.35 4.72 2.56
CA ILE A 30 -1.53 5.56 2.80
C ILE A 30 -1.66 6.61 1.70
N CYS A 31 -2.70 6.48 0.88
CA CYS A 31 -3.03 7.35 -0.25
C CYS A 31 -4.05 8.43 0.15
N TYR A 32 -3.93 8.97 1.37
CA TYR A 32 -4.79 10.02 1.91
C TYR A 32 -3.97 11.22 2.41
N ALA A 33 -4.11 12.36 1.72
CA ALA A 33 -3.25 13.53 1.91
C ALA A 33 -3.24 14.13 3.32
N LYS A 34 -4.29 13.91 4.14
CA LYS A 34 -4.33 14.41 5.53
C LYS A 34 -3.60 13.50 6.52
N SER A 35 -3.14 12.32 6.08
CA SER A 35 -2.32 11.43 6.92
C SER A 35 -0.88 11.95 7.00
N PRO A 36 -0.24 11.96 8.18
CA PRO A 36 1.21 12.25 8.28
C PRO A 36 2.08 11.19 7.62
N ARG A 37 1.48 10.05 7.24
CA ARG A 37 2.12 8.92 6.56
C ARG A 37 1.69 8.82 5.09
N TYR A 38 1.20 9.93 4.53
CA TYR A 38 0.81 10.02 3.12
C TYR A 38 2.00 9.75 2.20
N VAL A 39 1.76 8.96 1.14
CA VAL A 39 2.66 8.78 0.01
C VAL A 39 1.88 8.82 -1.30
N ASP A 40 2.44 9.48 -2.30
CA ASP A 40 1.86 9.47 -3.65
C ASP A 40 2.21 8.19 -4.43
N ALA A 41 1.49 7.94 -5.53
CA ALA A 41 1.63 6.72 -6.31
C ALA A 41 3.03 6.50 -6.90
N HIS A 42 3.75 7.57 -7.26
CA HIS A 42 5.11 7.47 -7.79
C HIS A 42 6.10 7.09 -6.68
N ARG A 43 5.93 7.62 -5.47
CA ARG A 43 6.74 7.21 -4.32
C ARG A 43 6.47 5.74 -3.95
N ILE A 44 5.22 5.28 -4.02
CA ILE A 44 4.88 3.87 -3.81
C ILE A 44 5.59 3.00 -4.86
N ARG A 45 5.52 3.37 -6.15
CA ARG A 45 6.25 2.69 -7.24
C ARG A 45 7.74 2.57 -6.92
N ALA A 46 8.38 3.68 -6.56
CA ALA A 46 9.81 3.69 -6.25
C ALA A 46 10.16 2.75 -5.08
N ILE A 47 9.30 2.68 -4.05
CA ILE A 47 9.49 1.74 -2.94
C ILE A 47 9.34 0.29 -3.44
N ILE A 48 8.28 -0.03 -4.17
CA ILE A 48 8.02 -1.38 -4.69
C ILE A 48 9.17 -1.84 -5.59
N ASP A 49 9.66 -1.00 -6.49
CA ASP A 49 10.75 -1.30 -7.41
C ASP A 49 12.09 -1.53 -6.69
N SER A 50 12.22 -1.02 -5.45
CA SER A 50 13.41 -1.18 -4.61
C SER A 50 13.43 -2.47 -3.77
N LEU A 51 12.34 -3.24 -3.78
CA LEU A 51 12.21 -4.49 -3.05
C LEU A 51 12.82 -5.66 -3.85
N PRO A 52 13.19 -6.78 -3.18
CA PRO A 52 13.63 -7.99 -3.87
C PRO A 52 12.61 -8.48 -4.92
N LYS A 53 13.09 -8.94 -6.09
CA LYS A 53 12.21 -9.39 -7.19
C LYS A 53 11.38 -10.62 -6.85
N ASP A 54 11.82 -11.41 -5.88
CA ASP A 54 11.15 -12.60 -5.36
C ASP A 54 10.30 -12.30 -4.11
N ASN A 55 10.13 -11.02 -3.74
CA ASN A 55 9.23 -10.58 -2.69
C ASN A 55 7.81 -11.13 -2.91
N LYS A 56 7.21 -11.68 -1.85
CA LYS A 56 5.87 -12.28 -1.86
C LYS A 56 4.83 -11.51 -1.04
N ALA A 57 5.23 -10.41 -0.41
CA ALA A 57 4.30 -9.61 0.39
C ALA A 57 3.30 -8.87 -0.50
N ARG A 58 2.07 -8.70 0.00
CA ARG A 58 1.03 -7.91 -0.67
C ARG A 58 1.32 -6.43 -0.55
N MET A 59 1.25 -5.71 -1.66
CA MET A 59 1.36 -4.24 -1.68
C MET A 59 -0.04 -3.65 -1.60
N VAL A 60 -0.34 -2.96 -0.50
CA VAL A 60 -1.70 -2.48 -0.18
C VAL A 60 -1.75 -0.95 -0.25
N ALA A 61 -2.55 -0.39 -1.15
CA ALA A 61 -2.90 1.03 -1.12
C ALA A 61 -4.10 1.27 -0.20
N VAL A 62 -4.00 2.22 0.73
CA VAL A 62 -5.07 2.59 1.66
C VAL A 62 -5.71 3.90 1.23
N PHE A 63 -7.01 3.87 1.00
CA PHE A 63 -7.81 5.03 0.60
C PHE A 63 -8.80 5.40 1.69
N VAL A 64 -9.20 6.68 1.69
CA VAL A 64 -10.25 7.20 2.57
C VAL A 64 -11.16 8.06 1.70
N ASN A 65 -12.33 7.55 1.36
CA ASN A 65 -13.37 8.22 0.57
C ASN A 65 -12.84 8.76 -0.77
N ALA A 66 -11.92 8.04 -1.42
CA ALA A 66 -11.46 8.37 -2.77
C ALA A 66 -12.48 7.89 -3.81
N ASP A 67 -12.60 8.60 -4.93
CA ASP A 67 -13.39 8.13 -6.05
C ASP A 67 -12.70 6.97 -6.80
N ALA A 68 -13.48 6.24 -7.61
CA ALA A 68 -13.00 5.07 -8.34
C ALA A 68 -11.87 5.40 -9.33
N GLN A 69 -11.92 6.57 -9.97
CA GLN A 69 -10.88 6.97 -10.94
C GLN A 69 -9.54 7.18 -10.24
N THR A 70 -9.54 7.88 -9.11
CA THR A 70 -8.37 8.10 -8.27
C THR A 70 -7.76 6.77 -7.81
N ILE A 71 -8.60 5.82 -7.38
CA ILE A 71 -8.13 4.47 -6.98
C ILE A 71 -7.46 3.77 -8.15
N LEU A 72 -8.10 3.76 -9.32
CA LEU A 72 -7.56 3.12 -10.53
C LEU A 72 -6.24 3.72 -10.98
N ASP A 73 -6.13 5.06 -10.96
CA ASP A 73 -4.91 5.77 -11.34
C ASP A 73 -3.75 5.43 -10.39
N VAL A 74 -4.01 5.42 -9.08
CA VAL A 74 -3.00 5.04 -8.08
C VAL A 74 -2.56 3.59 -8.29
N VAL A 75 -3.49 2.65 -8.51
CA VAL A 75 -3.16 1.24 -8.76
C VAL A 75 -2.29 1.10 -10.01
N ALA A 76 -2.66 1.75 -11.12
CA ALA A 76 -1.93 1.71 -12.37
C ALA A 76 -0.50 2.27 -12.23
N ILE A 77 -0.35 3.42 -11.56
CA ILE A 77 0.94 4.11 -11.42
C ILE A 77 1.84 3.39 -10.41
N SER A 78 1.31 2.98 -9.26
CA SER A 78 2.10 2.44 -8.15
C SER A 78 2.45 0.96 -8.31
N GLY A 79 1.57 0.17 -8.95
CA GLY A 79 1.70 -1.28 -9.03
C GLY A 79 1.35 -2.02 -7.75
N VAL A 80 0.56 -1.43 -6.85
CA VAL A 80 -0.06 -2.17 -5.75
C VAL A 80 -0.98 -3.28 -6.29
N ASP A 81 -1.07 -4.39 -5.56
CA ASP A 81 -1.91 -5.53 -5.94
C ASP A 81 -3.19 -5.66 -5.09
N THR A 82 -3.29 -4.86 -4.03
CA THR A 82 -4.40 -4.88 -3.07
C THR A 82 -4.82 -3.46 -2.72
N ILE A 83 -6.13 -3.24 -2.57
CA ILE A 83 -6.70 -1.99 -2.08
C ILE A 83 -7.33 -2.18 -0.69
N GLN A 84 -7.24 -1.16 0.15
CA GLN A 84 -7.92 -1.09 1.45
C GLN A 84 -8.73 0.21 1.48
N LEU A 85 -10.05 0.08 1.52
CA LEU A 85 -10.99 1.18 1.76
C LEU A 85 -11.15 1.36 3.27
N HIS A 86 -10.93 2.56 3.78
CA HIS A 86 -10.80 2.84 5.22
C HIS A 86 -11.64 4.05 5.69
N GLY A 87 -12.53 4.54 4.84
CA GLY A 87 -13.50 5.58 5.16
C GLY A 87 -14.91 5.00 5.32
N ASP A 88 -15.86 5.77 4.78
CA ASP A 88 -17.30 5.49 4.80
C ASP A 88 -17.76 5.01 3.41
N GLU A 89 -16.88 4.29 2.69
CA GLU A 89 -17.15 3.79 1.36
C GLU A 89 -18.37 2.85 1.33
N THR A 90 -19.22 3.01 0.32
CA THR A 90 -20.42 2.17 0.15
C THR A 90 -20.10 0.88 -0.58
N ALA A 91 -20.95 -0.14 -0.45
CA ALA A 91 -20.77 -1.40 -1.17
C ALA A 91 -20.73 -1.25 -2.71
N SER A 92 -21.20 -0.14 -3.28
CA SER A 92 -21.12 0.11 -4.73
C SER A 92 -19.72 0.49 -5.21
N ILE A 93 -18.82 0.93 -4.31
CA ILE A 93 -17.43 1.24 -4.64
C ILE A 93 -16.45 0.13 -4.24
N CYS A 94 -16.91 -0.85 -3.44
CA CYS A 94 -16.17 -2.05 -3.03
C CYS A 94 -16.25 -3.16 -4.08
#